data_AF-J9GHW9-F1
#
_entry.id   AF-J9GHW9-F1
#
_cell.length_a   1.000
_cell.length_b   1.000
_cell.length_c   1.000
_cell.angle_alpha   90.00
_cell.angle_beta   90.00
_cell.angle_gamma   90.00
#
_symmetry.space_group_name_H-M   'P 1'
#
loop_
_entity.id
_entity.type
_entity.pdbx_description
1 polymer ?
#
loop_
_entity_poly.entity_id
_entity_poly.type
_entity_poly.pdbx_seq_one_letter_code
_entity_poly.pdbx_strand_id
1 'polypeptide(L)'
;MAKGMEDLPEGGERCFRCYGMRMEEAAKRASQGGYDYFATTLTISPLKNAAKLNEIGEELEKMYHVKYLPSDFKKKNGYKRSIELSKEYHLYRQNYCGCVFSKNA
;
A
#
# COMPACT_ATOMS: atom_id res chain seq x y z
N MET A 1 8.09 10.46 -10.44
CA MET A 1 7.84 10.25 -8.99
C MET A 1 9.11 10.38 -8.15
N ALA A 2 10.16 9.60 -8.39
CA ALA A 2 11.35 9.59 -7.51
C ALA A 2 12.41 10.66 -7.79
N LYS A 3 12.27 11.43 -8.88
CA LYS A 3 13.24 12.47 -9.29
C LYS A 3 13.40 13.54 -8.20
N GLY A 4 14.61 13.75 -7.71
CA GLY A 4 14.93 14.67 -6.61
C GLY A 4 14.65 14.11 -5.21
N MET A 5 14.38 12.80 -5.10
CA MET A 5 14.07 12.10 -3.84
C MET A 5 14.81 10.75 -3.75
N GLU A 6 15.80 10.52 -4.61
CA GLU A 6 16.51 9.27 -4.76
C GLU A 6 17.23 8.85 -3.47
N ASP A 7 17.82 9.82 -2.77
CA ASP A 7 18.61 9.61 -1.56
C ASP A 7 17.78 9.53 -0.28
N LEU A 8 16.45 9.73 -0.36
CA LEU A 8 15.59 9.61 0.82
C LEU A 8 15.49 8.16 1.31
N PRO A 9 15.38 7.92 2.63
CA PRO A 9 15.29 6.57 3.17
C PRO A 9 13.98 5.86 2.75
N GLU A 10 14.00 4.52 2.75
CA GLU A 10 12.75 3.75 2.64
C GLU A 10 11.80 4.10 3.79
N GLY A 11 10.49 4.11 3.49
CA GLY A 11 9.46 4.46 4.47
C GLY A 11 9.26 5.95 4.65
N GLY A 12 10.06 6.80 3.99
CA GLY A 12 9.91 8.26 3.99
C GLY A 12 9.11 8.83 2.80
N GLU A 13 9.29 10.12 2.54
CA GLU A 13 8.52 10.92 1.57
C GLU A 13 8.48 10.32 0.16
N ARG A 14 9.60 9.76 -0.32
CA ARG A 14 9.64 9.05 -1.61
C ARG A 14 8.61 7.91 -1.67
N CYS A 15 8.51 7.15 -0.59
CA CYS A 15 7.56 6.04 -0.48
C CYS A 15 6.12 6.55 -0.38
N PHE A 16 5.87 7.67 0.32
CA PHE A 16 4.52 8.25 0.42
C PHE A 16 3.98 8.67 -0.94
N ARG A 17 4.81 9.32 -1.76
CA ARG A 17 4.44 9.63 -3.16
C ARG A 17 4.17 8.38 -3.99
N CYS A 18 4.89 7.29 -3.73
CA CYS A 18 4.65 6.00 -4.38
C CYS A 18 3.32 5.39 -3.98
N TYR A 19 2.98 5.44 -2.69
CA TYR A 19 1.70 4.94 -2.19
C TYR A 19 0.54 5.74 -2.77
N GLY A 20 0.64 7.08 -2.73
CA GLY A 20 -0.34 7.99 -3.33
C GLY A 20 -0.61 7.66 -4.79
N MET A 21 0.43 7.64 -5.63
CA MET A 21 0.29 7.33 -7.06
C MET A 21 -0.35 5.95 -7.32
N ARG A 22 -0.01 4.91 -6.55
CA ARG A 22 -0.59 3.57 -6.74
C ARG A 22 -2.04 3.49 -6.27
N MET A 23 -2.35 4.09 -5.12
CA MET A 23 -3.69 4.10 -4.55
C MET A 23 -4.64 4.99 -5.35
N GLU A 24 -4.12 6.07 -5.93
CA GLU A 24 -4.87 6.98 -6.80
C GLU A 24 -5.40 6.26 -8.04
N GLU A 25 -4.59 5.44 -8.70
CA GLU A 25 -5.06 4.64 -9.83
C GLU A 25 -6.17 3.66 -9.39
N ALA A 26 -6.06 3.06 -8.21
CA ALA A 26 -7.12 2.19 -7.68
C ALA A 26 -8.42 2.98 -7.39
N ALA A 27 -8.32 4.16 -6.76
CA ALA A 27 -9.46 5.03 -6.49
C ALA A 27 -10.14 5.52 -7.77
N LYS A 28 -9.35 5.93 -8.77
CA LYS A 28 -9.83 6.34 -10.09
C LYS A 28 -10.59 5.22 -10.79
N ARG A 29 -10.04 3.99 -10.80
CA ARG A 29 -10.72 2.82 -11.38
C ARG A 29 -12.00 2.48 -10.62
N ALA A 30 -11.97 2.57 -9.30
CA ALA A 30 -13.11 2.30 -8.44
C ALA A 30 -14.26 3.29 -8.74
N SER A 31 -13.94 4.58 -8.84
CA SER A 31 -14.87 5.64 -9.21
C SER A 31 -15.45 5.46 -10.62
N GLN A 32 -14.59 5.21 -11.62
CA GLN A 32 -15.03 5.00 -13.02
C GLN A 32 -15.90 3.74 -13.20
N GLY A 33 -15.66 2.70 -12.41
CA GLY A 33 -16.41 1.45 -12.47
C GLY A 33 -17.67 1.42 -11.60
N GLY A 34 -17.95 2.47 -10.82
CA GLY A 34 -19.09 2.52 -9.91
C GLY A 34 -18.99 1.52 -8.75
N TYR A 35 -17.78 1.23 -8.28
CA TYR A 35 -17.54 0.35 -7.14
C TYR A 35 -17.80 1.07 -5.81
N ASP A 36 -18.24 0.35 -4.79
CA ASP A 36 -18.55 0.93 -3.48
C ASP A 36 -17.30 1.38 -2.71
N TYR A 37 -16.20 0.60 -2.82
CA TYR A 37 -14.97 0.80 -2.08
C TYR A 37 -13.71 0.55 -2.90
N PHE A 38 -12.61 1.17 -2.50
CA PHE A 38 -11.25 0.77 -2.85
C PHE A 38 -10.41 0.52 -1.60
N ALA A 39 -9.33 -0.26 -1.74
CA ALA A 39 -8.46 -0.64 -0.64
C ALA A 39 -7.03 -0.87 -1.12
N THR A 40 -6.12 -1.07 -0.17
CA THR A 40 -4.72 -1.43 -0.46
C THR A 40 -4.25 -2.59 0.40
N THR A 41 -3.47 -3.51 -0.19
CA THR A 41 -2.83 -4.61 0.54
C THR A 41 -1.56 -4.16 1.25
N LEU A 42 -1.05 -2.95 0.99
CA LEU A 42 0.22 -2.46 1.52
C LEU A 42 0.28 -2.47 3.06
N THR A 43 -0.87 -2.43 3.74
CA THR A 43 -0.98 -2.43 5.21
C THR A 43 -0.69 -3.80 5.85
N ILE A 44 -0.52 -4.87 5.06
CA ILE A 44 -0.09 -6.20 5.56
C ILE A 44 1.39 -6.23 5.95
N SER A 45 2.22 -5.39 5.32
CA SER A 45 3.66 -5.43 5.54
C SER A 45 4.02 -4.79 6.89
N PRO A 46 4.86 -5.45 7.72
CA PRO A 46 5.31 -4.89 8.99
C PRO A 46 6.17 -3.64 8.81
N LEU A 47 6.77 -3.45 7.63
CA LEU A 47 7.64 -2.32 7.32
C LEU A 47 6.89 -1.07 6.84
N LYS A 48 5.56 -1.16 6.65
CA LYS A 48 4.77 -0.06 6.07
C LYS A 48 4.00 0.68 7.14
N ASN A 49 4.06 2.01 7.06
CA ASN A 49 3.29 2.89 7.93
C ASN A 49 1.81 2.89 7.50
N ALA A 50 0.99 2.11 8.21
CA ALA A 50 -0.43 1.99 7.92
C ALA A 50 -1.20 3.30 8.19
N ALA A 51 -0.78 4.12 9.16
CA ALA A 51 -1.41 5.40 9.41
C ALA A 51 -1.26 6.32 8.18
N LYS A 52 -0.04 6.41 7.62
CA LYS A 52 0.19 7.21 6.42
C LYS A 52 -0.54 6.67 5.18
N LEU A 53 -0.64 5.33 5.04
CA LEU A 53 -1.43 4.72 3.97
C LEU A 53 -2.92 5.05 4.10
N ASN A 54 -3.46 5.02 5.31
CA ASN A 54 -4.86 5.35 5.55
C ASN A 54 -5.15 6.84 5.35
N GLU A 55 -4.26 7.72 5.78
CA GLU A 55 -4.33 9.17 5.50
C GLU A 55 -4.41 9.43 3.98
N ILE A 56 -3.54 8.82 3.19
CA ILE A 56 -3.56 8.91 1.72
C ILE A 56 -4.89 8.37 1.15
N GLY A 57 -5.39 7.25 1.68
CA GLY A 57 -6.67 6.68 1.24
C GLY A 57 -7.86 7.60 1.51
N GLU A 58 -7.91 8.23 2.68
CA GLU A 58 -8.95 9.18 3.07
C GLU A 58 -8.91 10.47 2.22
N GLU A 59 -7.73 10.94 1.82
CA GLU A 59 -7.59 12.05 0.88
C GLU A 59 -8.13 11.68 -0.52
N LEU A 60 -7.80 10.49 -1.01
CA LEU A 60 -8.24 10.00 -2.31
C LEU A 60 -9.75 9.70 -2.35
N GLU A 61 -10.33 9.21 -1.26
CA GLU A 61 -11.78 9.03 -1.13
C GLU A 61 -12.53 10.34 -1.42
N LYS A 62 -12.06 11.45 -0.84
CA LYS A 62 -12.66 12.78 -1.04
C LYS A 62 -12.51 13.26 -2.48
N MET A 63 -11.36 12.98 -3.10
CA MET A 63 -11.04 13.44 -4.46
C MET A 63 -11.82 12.68 -5.53
N TYR A 64 -11.98 11.36 -5.38
CA TYR A 64 -12.58 10.49 -6.40
C TYR A 64 -14.02 10.07 -6.08
N HIS A 65 -14.56 10.51 -4.94
CA HIS A 65 -15.91 10.22 -4.47
C HIS A 65 -16.23 8.72 -4.39
N VAL A 66 -15.25 7.91 -3.94
CA VAL A 66 -15.40 6.47 -3.70
C VAL A 66 -14.81 6.14 -2.33
N LYS A 67 -15.51 5.32 -1.54
CA LYS A 67 -15.09 5.09 -0.16
C LYS A 67 -13.77 4.33 -0.10
N TYR A 68 -12.86 4.77 0.75
CA TYR A 68 -11.69 4.00 1.12
C TYR A 68 -12.08 3.00 2.22
N LEU A 69 -11.49 1.80 2.19
CA LEU A 69 -11.59 0.84 3.29
C LEU A 69 -10.33 0.93 4.16
N PRO A 70 -10.36 1.63 5.32
CA PRO A 70 -9.21 1.73 6.20
C PRO A 70 -8.82 0.35 6.71
N SER A 71 -7.52 0.05 6.65
CA SER A 71 -7.02 -1.26 7.04
C SER A 71 -5.69 -1.17 7.78
N ASP A 72 -5.46 -2.16 8.63
CA ASP A 72 -4.16 -2.44 9.25
C ASP A 72 -3.99 -3.95 9.32
N PHE A 73 -3.81 -4.58 8.16
CA PHE A 73 -3.87 -6.04 8.03
C PHE A 73 -2.78 -6.79 8.80
N LYS A 74 -1.72 -6.10 9.26
CA LYS A 74 -0.71 -6.72 10.12
C LYS A 74 -1.17 -6.96 11.57
N LYS A 75 -2.20 -6.24 12.06
CA LYS A 75 -2.73 -6.41 13.42
C LYS A 75 -3.41 -7.78 13.60
N LYS A 76 -3.63 -8.17 14.86
CA LYS A 76 -4.30 -9.43 15.25
C LYS A 76 -3.69 -10.67 14.56
N ASN A 77 -2.35 -10.73 14.52
CA ASN A 77 -1.58 -11.78 13.84
C ASN A 77 -1.80 -11.88 12.32
N GLY A 78 -2.38 -10.87 11.67
CA GLY A 78 -2.67 -10.94 10.24
C GLY A 78 -1.41 -11.08 9.38
N TYR A 79 -0.28 -10.47 9.77
CA TYR A 79 0.99 -10.71 9.07
C TYR A 79 1.44 -12.17 9.16
N LYS A 80 1.38 -12.77 10.37
CA LYS A 80 1.68 -14.19 10.57
C LYS A 80 0.76 -15.08 9.74
N ARG A 81 -0.55 -14.78 9.74
CA ARG A 81 -1.53 -15.50 8.92
C ARG A 81 -1.21 -15.40 7.43
N SER A 82 -0.74 -14.24 6.95
CA SER A 82 -0.32 -14.09 5.55
C SER A 82 0.84 -15.01 5.18
N ILE A 83 1.79 -15.25 6.11
CA ILE A 83 2.92 -16.16 5.90
C ILE A 83 2.41 -17.61 5.82
N GLU A 84 1.54 -18.00 6.74
CA GLU A 84 0.92 -19.34 6.74
C GLU A 84 0.19 -19.61 5.43
N LEU A 85 -0.71 -18.69 5.02
CA LEU A 85 -1.45 -18.81 3.76
C LEU A 85 -0.53 -18.85 2.55
N SER A 86 0.55 -18.07 2.54
CA SER A 86 1.50 -18.11 1.42
C SER A 86 2.22 -19.46 1.32
N LYS A 87 2.53 -20.10 2.46
CA LYS A 87 3.13 -21.44 2.47
C LYS A 87 2.12 -22.49 2.01
N GLU A 88 0.89 -22.41 2.51
CA GLU A 88 -0.21 -23.31 2.18
C GLU A 88 -0.53 -23.29 0.66
N TYR A 89 -0.58 -22.10 0.08
CA TYR A 89 -0.89 -21.91 -1.36
C TYR A 89 0.35 -21.85 -2.26
N HIS A 90 1.54 -22.18 -1.75
CA HIS A 90 2.81 -22.14 -2.50
C HIS A 90 3.06 -20.80 -3.23
N LEU A 91 2.68 -19.68 -2.59
CA LEU A 91 2.84 -18.34 -3.14
C LEU A 91 4.26 -17.83 -2.97
N TYR A 92 4.79 -17.23 -4.03
CA TYR A 92 6.03 -16.45 -3.96
C TYR A 92 5.87 -15.27 -2.99
N ARG A 93 6.83 -15.11 -2.08
CA ARG A 93 6.89 -13.98 -1.14
C ARG A 93 8.09 -13.11 -1.46
N GLN A 94 7.81 -11.93 -1.99
CA GLN A 94 8.81 -10.89 -2.19
C GLN A 94 9.29 -10.36 -0.82
N ASN A 95 10.61 -10.18 -0.66
CA ASN A 95 11.25 -9.69 0.56
C ASN A 95 11.65 -8.20 0.49
N TYR A 96 11.22 -7.49 -0.56
CA TYR A 96 11.46 -6.05 -0.76
C TYR A 96 10.19 -5.38 -1.32
N CYS A 97 10.14 -4.05 -1.33
CA CYS A 97 8.96 -3.29 -1.77
C CYS A 97 8.63 -3.42 -3.28
N GLY A 98 9.55 -3.95 -4.09
CA GLY A 98 9.41 -3.99 -5.55
C GLY A 98 9.96 -2.76 -6.28
N CYS A 99 10.60 -1.80 -5.59
CA CYS A 99 11.30 -0.69 -6.23
C CYS A 99 12.82 -0.88 -6.15
N VAL A 100 13.56 -0.22 -7.05
CA VAL A 100 15.03 -0.29 -7.08
C VAL A 100 15.67 0.21 -5.79
N PHE A 101 15.03 1.19 -5.14
CA PHE A 101 15.51 1.78 -3.89
C PHE A 101 15.36 0.86 -2.67
N SER A 102 14.50 -0.17 -2.75
CA SER A 102 14.34 -1.15 -1.66
C SER A 102 15.05 -2.47 -1.96
N LYS A 103 15.68 -2.64 -3.13
CA LYS A 103 16.25 -3.93 -3.55
C LYS A 103 17.50 -4.33 -2.75
N ASN A 104 18.26 -3.33 -2.31
CA ASN A 104 19.52 -3.49 -1.59
C ASN A 104 19.44 -2.93 -0.15
N ALA A 105 18.22 -2.70 0.36
CA ALA A 105 17.96 -2.15 1.68
C ALA A 105 17.91 -3.26 2.73
#